data_AF-A0A2G6QMG1-F1
#
_entry.id   AF-A0A2G6QMG1-F1
#
_cell.length_a   1.000
_cell.length_b   1.000
_cell.length_c   1.000
_cell.angle_alpha   90.00
_cell.angle_beta   90.00
_cell.angle_gamma   90.00
#
_symmetry.space_group_name_H-M   'P 1'
#
loop_
_entity.id
_entity.type
_entity.pdbx_description
1 polymer ?
#
loop_
_entity_poly.entity_id
_entity_poly.type
_entity_poly.pdbx_seq_one_letter_code
_entity_poly.pdbx_strand_id
1 'polypeptide(L)'
;MISKTNNEFIPNKAELRSVYHGYSPHFNVLISRLREFLGNIVELPTPPSFRERVKSFESYYRKLLRFPPSEAIEDLPVLTDIIGIRIVCSFLQDLTLVENILKENFKIVEIEKKGANRTFMEFGYESTHVLMEIPEEFKVGLKLPSKLIFEIQIRTILQDAWAEVEHELLYKAEFSPFDLPLKRKMASINASLSLADLIFQEIRDYQNKLNSQLDKRRTGFYSLADEYTSGIVDGQVPEHNDDEKSGVPKKQIYEPDSIDDLILSAITAHNQSEFEKAEKIYTKIIDKTDNNVVLSIVFKHRGMASFAQGRYQVAYEDFCKSVDYDDSNFRAYYYVGIALSMLNRNEEAIEYFTKSLEINSYQAHVHFRRALANYNESHFLEALRDLDLAVSLGYTKPNEKKLRIAISKKMDMI
;
A
#
# COMPACT_ATOMS: atom_id res chain seq x y z
N MET A 1 -33.29 47.13 -36.94
CA MET A 1 -32.79 46.13 -37.92
C MET A 1 -31.31 46.36 -38.16
N ILE A 2 -30.44 45.62 -37.47
CA ILE A 2 -29.10 45.30 -37.98
C ILE A 2 -28.92 43.82 -37.69
N SER A 3 -29.02 43.06 -38.77
CA SER A 3 -28.80 41.62 -38.87
C SER A 3 -27.38 41.29 -38.39
N LYS A 4 -27.25 40.58 -37.25
CA LYS A 4 -26.06 39.79 -36.97
C LYS A 4 -26.23 38.47 -37.72
N THR A 5 -25.64 38.40 -38.90
CA THR A 5 -25.43 37.15 -39.63
C THR A 5 -24.58 36.23 -38.77
N ASN A 6 -25.21 35.22 -38.16
CA ASN A 6 -24.53 34.02 -37.66
C ASN A 6 -23.80 33.39 -38.84
N ASN A 7 -22.49 33.55 -38.90
CA ASN A 7 -21.65 32.86 -39.87
C ASN A 7 -21.55 31.40 -39.40
N GLU A 8 -22.41 30.53 -39.91
CA GLU A 8 -22.42 29.11 -39.57
C GLU A 8 -21.11 28.47 -40.05
N PHE A 9 -20.25 28.08 -39.10
CA PHE A 9 -19.09 27.24 -39.38
C PHE A 9 -19.58 25.84 -39.80
N ILE A 10 -19.67 25.58 -41.10
CA ILE A 10 -19.98 24.26 -41.66
C ILE A 10 -18.70 23.72 -42.33
N PRO A 11 -17.86 22.95 -41.62
CA PRO A 11 -16.64 22.43 -42.19
C PRO A 11 -16.95 21.34 -43.23
N ASN A 12 -16.24 21.36 -44.37
CA ASN A 12 -16.31 20.27 -45.34
C ASN A 12 -15.80 18.98 -44.68
N LYS A 13 -16.72 18.02 -44.45
CA LYS A 13 -16.41 16.76 -43.75
C LYS A 13 -15.27 15.99 -44.42
N ALA A 14 -15.17 16.00 -45.75
CA ALA A 14 -14.16 15.25 -46.49
C ALA A 14 -12.76 15.86 -46.34
N GLU A 15 -12.65 17.18 -46.46
CA GLU A 15 -11.40 17.92 -46.27
C GLU A 15 -10.89 17.78 -44.83
N LEU A 16 -11.78 18.00 -43.86
CA LEU A 16 -11.44 17.87 -42.43
C LEU A 16 -11.03 16.43 -42.08
N ARG A 17 -11.63 15.43 -42.72
CA ARG A 17 -11.23 14.02 -42.57
C ARG A 17 -9.80 13.82 -43.05
N SER A 18 -9.46 14.32 -44.23
CA SER A 18 -8.11 14.20 -44.79
C SER A 18 -7.06 14.81 -43.86
N VAL A 19 -7.30 16.04 -43.40
CA VAL A 19 -6.42 16.76 -42.45
C VAL A 19 -6.26 15.97 -41.15
N TYR A 20 -7.37 15.49 -40.55
CA TYR A 20 -7.32 14.70 -39.32
C TYR A 20 -6.52 13.40 -39.47
N HIS A 21 -6.69 12.69 -40.59
CA HIS A 21 -5.94 11.45 -40.85
C HIS A 21 -4.45 11.72 -41.09
N GLY A 22 -4.08 12.90 -41.61
CA GLY A 22 -2.68 13.34 -41.68
C GLY A 22 -2.01 13.48 -40.30
N TYR A 23 -2.76 13.93 -39.29
CA TYR A 23 -2.27 14.06 -37.92
C TYR A 23 -2.34 12.76 -37.09
N SER A 24 -3.22 11.83 -37.45
CA SER A 24 -3.48 10.62 -36.65
C SER A 24 -2.24 9.78 -36.31
N PRO A 25 -1.27 9.54 -37.22
CA PRO A 25 -0.04 8.83 -36.88
C PRO A 25 0.81 9.59 -35.84
N HIS A 26 0.86 10.92 -35.94
CA HIS A 26 1.58 11.76 -34.99
C HIS A 26 0.94 11.73 -33.61
N PHE A 27 -0.40 11.70 -33.52
CA PHE A 27 -1.10 11.51 -32.24
C PHE A 27 -0.79 10.17 -31.59
N ASN A 28 -0.72 9.09 -32.37
CA ASN A 28 -0.38 7.76 -31.85
C ASN A 28 1.06 7.71 -31.32
N VAL A 29 2.03 8.32 -32.01
CA VAL A 29 3.40 8.39 -31.49
C VAL A 29 3.48 9.24 -30.22
N LEU A 30 2.78 10.36 -30.20
CA LEU A 30 2.75 11.26 -29.04
C LEU A 30 2.16 10.56 -27.80
N ILE A 31 1.00 9.90 -27.93
CA ILE A 31 0.34 9.26 -26.80
C ILE A 31 1.19 8.11 -26.24
N SER A 32 1.88 7.34 -27.09
CA SER A 32 2.78 6.29 -26.63
C SER A 32 3.98 6.84 -25.85
N ARG A 33 4.58 7.96 -26.30
CA ARG A 33 5.67 8.63 -25.55
C ARG A 33 5.20 9.14 -24.20
N LEU A 34 4.03 9.80 -24.16
CA LEU A 34 3.44 10.28 -22.91
C LEU A 34 3.13 9.12 -21.97
N ARG A 35 2.57 8.02 -22.49
CA ARG A 35 2.26 6.82 -21.71
C ARG A 35 3.52 6.18 -21.11
N GLU A 36 4.60 6.08 -21.86
CA GLU A 36 5.86 5.53 -21.37
C GLU A 36 6.43 6.39 -20.24
N PHE A 37 6.45 7.72 -20.43
CA PHE A 37 6.89 8.65 -19.40
C PHE A 37 6.04 8.56 -18.13
N LEU A 38 4.70 8.57 -18.27
CA LEU A 38 3.77 8.40 -17.15
C LEU A 38 3.99 7.09 -16.40
N GLY A 39 4.29 6.00 -17.11
CA GLY A 39 4.60 4.71 -16.51
C GLY A 39 5.87 4.71 -15.64
N ASN A 40 6.80 5.64 -15.89
CA ASN A 40 8.02 5.78 -15.11
C ASN A 40 7.86 6.73 -13.91
N ILE A 41 7.04 7.77 -14.02
CA ILE A 41 6.89 8.76 -12.95
C ILE A 41 5.79 8.42 -11.94
N VAL A 42 4.78 7.63 -12.33
CA VAL A 42 3.67 7.26 -11.44
C VAL A 42 4.05 6.00 -10.66
N GLU A 43 4.83 6.18 -9.60
CA GLU A 43 5.19 5.12 -8.66
C GLU A 43 4.19 5.05 -7.51
N LEU A 44 3.44 3.95 -7.45
CA LEU A 44 2.46 3.67 -6.39
C LEU A 44 2.77 2.31 -5.75
N PRO A 45 2.34 2.06 -4.49
CA PRO A 45 2.49 0.76 -3.85
C PRO A 45 1.84 -0.40 -4.64
N THR A 46 0.76 -0.10 -5.36
CA THR A 46 0.14 -1.02 -6.33
C THR A 46 0.16 -0.33 -7.70
N PRO A 47 0.79 -0.94 -8.72
CA PRO A 47 0.98 -0.29 -10.00
C PRO A 47 -0.37 -0.03 -10.69
N PRO A 48 -0.63 1.20 -11.18
CA PRO A 48 -1.87 1.51 -11.87
C PRO A 48 -1.87 0.97 -13.30
N SER A 49 -3.05 0.81 -13.88
CA SER A 49 -3.23 0.45 -15.28
C SER A 49 -3.41 1.68 -16.15
N PHE A 50 -2.84 1.67 -17.35
CA PHE A 50 -2.91 2.78 -18.30
C PHE A 50 -3.67 2.34 -19.55
N ARG A 51 -4.66 3.13 -19.97
CA ARG A 51 -5.38 2.95 -21.25
C ARG A 51 -5.23 4.21 -22.11
N GLU A 52 -4.67 4.04 -23.29
CA GLU A 52 -4.51 5.13 -24.27
C GLU A 52 -5.69 5.17 -25.25
N ARG A 53 -6.13 6.38 -25.58
CA ARG A 53 -7.22 6.61 -26.54
C ARG A 53 -6.94 7.86 -27.35
N VAL A 54 -6.80 7.69 -28.67
CA VAL A 54 -6.94 8.78 -29.63
C VAL A 54 -8.39 8.80 -30.12
N LYS A 55 -9.03 9.98 -30.14
CA LYS A 55 -10.42 10.09 -30.58
C LYS A 55 -10.55 9.69 -32.06
N SER A 56 -11.62 8.97 -32.42
CA SER A 56 -11.90 8.67 -33.83
C SER A 56 -12.44 9.91 -34.56
N PHE A 57 -12.19 10.01 -35.87
CA PHE A 57 -12.67 11.13 -36.68
C PHE A 57 -14.17 11.35 -36.55
N GLU A 58 -14.99 10.29 -36.59
CA GLU A 58 -16.44 10.41 -36.49
C GLU A 58 -16.91 10.95 -35.12
N SER A 59 -16.16 10.67 -34.04
CA SER A 59 -16.46 11.21 -32.71
C SER A 59 -15.97 12.65 -32.58
N TYR A 60 -14.80 12.96 -33.15
CA TYR A 60 -14.25 14.31 -33.26
C TYR A 60 -15.21 15.23 -34.01
N TYR A 61 -15.65 14.82 -35.20
CA TYR A 61 -16.56 15.57 -36.05
C TYR A 61 -17.91 15.84 -35.34
N ARG A 62 -18.50 14.82 -34.69
CA ARG A 62 -19.73 14.99 -33.91
C ARG A 62 -19.57 16.00 -32.77
N LYS A 63 -18.44 15.98 -32.06
CA LYS A 63 -18.17 16.91 -30.96
C LYS A 63 -17.91 18.33 -31.47
N LEU A 64 -17.20 18.46 -32.60
CA LEU A 64 -16.96 19.74 -33.27
C LEU A 64 -18.27 20.40 -33.73
N LEU A 65 -19.23 19.63 -34.26
CA LEU A 65 -20.55 20.16 -34.63
C LEU A 65 -21.37 20.64 -33.41
N ARG A 66 -21.22 20.00 -32.25
CA ARG A 66 -21.88 20.42 -31.00
C ARG A 66 -21.22 21.65 -30.38
N PHE A 67 -19.91 21.80 -30.57
CA PHE A 67 -19.10 22.88 -30.02
C PHE A 67 -18.25 23.49 -31.14
N PRO A 68 -18.85 24.31 -32.03
CA PRO A 68 -18.13 24.93 -33.12
C PRO A 68 -17.10 25.95 -32.58
N PRO A 69 -15.93 26.09 -33.22
CA PRO A 69 -14.93 27.07 -32.83
C PRO A 69 -15.48 28.49 -33.00
N SER A 70 -15.10 29.38 -32.08
CA SER A 70 -15.57 30.77 -32.04
C SER A 70 -14.93 31.65 -33.11
N GLU A 71 -13.77 31.25 -33.62
CA GLU A 71 -12.97 31.95 -34.63
C GLU A 71 -12.65 31.00 -35.80
N ALA A 72 -12.39 31.56 -36.98
CA ALA A 72 -11.92 30.79 -38.12
C ALA A 72 -10.48 30.33 -37.86
N ILE A 73 -10.26 29.01 -37.82
CA ILE A 73 -8.95 28.40 -37.56
C ILE A 73 -8.39 27.90 -38.90
N GLU A 74 -7.16 28.29 -39.23
CA GLU A 74 -6.46 27.83 -40.44
C GLU A 74 -5.97 26.37 -40.33
N ASP A 75 -5.71 25.90 -39.10
CA ASP A 75 -5.24 24.56 -38.75
C ASP A 75 -6.39 23.69 -38.18
N LEU A 76 -6.11 22.42 -37.83
CA LEU A 76 -7.11 21.52 -37.25
C LEU A 76 -7.69 22.10 -35.93
N PRO A 77 -9.02 22.30 -35.81
CA PRO A 77 -9.63 22.74 -34.56
C PRO A 77 -9.33 21.77 -33.40
N VAL A 78 -8.66 22.28 -32.35
CA VAL A 78 -8.26 21.45 -31.21
C VAL A 78 -9.43 21.31 -30.23
N LEU A 79 -9.82 20.07 -29.94
CA LEU A 79 -10.72 19.72 -28.84
C LEU A 79 -9.91 19.21 -27.65
N THR A 80 -10.44 19.38 -26.44
CA THR A 80 -9.73 19.04 -25.19
C THR A 80 -9.37 17.56 -25.04
N ASP A 81 -10.17 16.66 -25.62
CA ASP A 81 -10.08 15.21 -25.45
C ASP A 81 -9.62 14.48 -26.73
N ILE A 82 -8.85 15.11 -27.62
CA ILE A 82 -8.30 14.43 -28.83
C ILE A 82 -7.36 13.30 -28.40
N ILE A 83 -6.45 13.61 -27.46
CA ILE A 83 -5.51 12.68 -26.83
C ILE A 83 -5.98 12.47 -25.40
N GLY A 84 -6.37 11.23 -25.08
CA GLY A 84 -6.85 10.87 -23.75
C GLY A 84 -6.09 9.68 -23.20
N ILE A 85 -5.58 9.79 -21.98
CA ILE A 85 -4.98 8.67 -21.23
C ILE A 85 -5.84 8.44 -19.99
N ARG A 86 -6.21 7.19 -19.71
CA ARG A 86 -6.82 6.83 -18.42
C ARG A 86 -5.79 6.17 -17.53
N ILE A 87 -5.73 6.63 -16.29
CA ILE A 87 -4.95 6.02 -15.21
C ILE A 87 -5.94 5.38 -14.25
N VAL A 88 -5.93 4.06 -14.18
CA VAL A 88 -6.83 3.25 -13.37
C VAL A 88 -6.07 2.73 -12.14
N CYS A 89 -6.35 3.33 -10.99
CA CYS A 89 -5.78 3.00 -9.69
C CYS A 89 -6.61 1.93 -8.98
N SER A 90 -5.99 1.21 -8.04
CA SER A 90 -6.70 0.21 -7.24
C SER A 90 -7.58 0.82 -6.15
N PHE A 91 -7.16 1.95 -5.55
CA PHE A 91 -7.85 2.55 -4.42
C PHE A 91 -8.03 4.07 -4.56
N LEU A 92 -8.95 4.64 -3.77
CA LEU A 92 -9.30 6.06 -3.83
C LEU A 92 -8.14 7.00 -3.43
N GLN A 93 -7.36 6.63 -2.41
CA GLN A 93 -6.23 7.44 -1.95
C GLN A 93 -5.18 7.63 -3.05
N ASP A 94 -4.98 6.61 -3.89
CA ASP A 94 -4.02 6.65 -4.98
C ASP A 94 -4.37 7.71 -6.03
N LEU A 95 -5.66 8.04 -6.22
CA LEU A 95 -6.08 9.09 -7.15
C LEU A 95 -5.46 10.45 -6.81
N THR A 96 -5.42 10.76 -5.50
CA THR A 96 -4.85 12.02 -5.01
C THR A 96 -3.33 12.02 -5.16
N LEU A 97 -2.68 10.88 -4.96
CA LEU A 97 -1.24 10.73 -5.18
C LEU A 97 -0.89 10.97 -6.66
N VAL A 98 -1.63 10.36 -7.59
CA VAL A 98 -1.44 10.58 -9.02
C VAL A 98 -1.67 12.04 -9.38
N GLU A 99 -2.74 12.67 -8.87
CA GLU A 99 -3.01 14.11 -9.13
C GLU A 99 -1.83 15.00 -8.70
N ASN A 100 -1.19 14.70 -7.56
CA ASN A 100 -0.03 15.44 -7.08
C ASN A 100 1.22 15.20 -7.94
N ILE A 101 1.50 13.95 -8.32
CA ILE A 101 2.60 13.61 -9.24
C ILE A 101 2.44 14.38 -10.56
N LEU A 102 1.22 14.45 -11.10
CA LEU A 102 0.96 15.20 -12.33
C LEU A 102 1.17 16.71 -12.15
N LYS A 103 0.77 17.28 -11.02
CA LYS A 103 1.01 18.71 -10.69
C LYS A 103 2.50 19.06 -10.64
N GLU A 104 3.32 18.12 -10.18
CA GLU A 104 4.77 18.34 -10.06
C GLU A 104 5.50 18.22 -11.40
N ASN A 105 5.01 17.37 -12.31
CA ASN A 105 5.69 17.03 -13.56
C ASN A 105 5.14 17.75 -14.81
N PHE A 106 3.89 18.24 -14.77
CA PHE A 106 3.23 18.86 -15.92
C PHE A 106 2.62 20.21 -15.59
N LYS A 107 2.52 21.07 -16.61
CA LYS A 107 1.75 22.31 -16.53
C LYS A 107 0.27 22.02 -16.76
N ILE A 108 -0.52 22.16 -15.70
CA ILE A 108 -1.96 21.92 -15.70
C ILE A 108 -2.70 23.14 -16.24
N VAL A 109 -3.61 22.88 -17.18
CA VAL A 109 -4.54 23.87 -17.74
C VAL A 109 -5.80 23.94 -16.88
N GLU A 110 -6.37 22.78 -16.55
CA GLU A 110 -7.63 22.69 -15.81
C GLU A 110 -7.76 21.32 -15.12
N ILE A 111 -8.40 21.28 -13.95
CA ILE A 111 -8.82 20.04 -13.29
C ILE A 111 -10.35 20.08 -13.15
N GLU A 112 -11.04 19.20 -13.85
CA GLU A 112 -12.49 19.04 -13.77
C GLU A 112 -12.83 17.76 -13.00
N LYS A 113 -13.52 17.88 -11.87
CA LYS A 113 -14.08 16.74 -11.14
C LYS A 113 -15.54 16.53 -11.59
N LYS A 114 -15.73 15.69 -12.61
CA LYS A 114 -17.06 15.42 -13.15
C LYS A 114 -17.88 14.64 -12.15
N GLY A 115 -18.98 15.21 -11.68
CA GLY A 115 -19.88 14.59 -10.70
C GLY A 115 -20.03 15.39 -9.40
N ALA A 116 -19.08 16.27 -9.07
CA ALA A 116 -19.04 17.01 -7.81
C ALA A 116 -20.21 18.00 -7.60
N ASN A 117 -20.89 18.40 -8.68
CA ASN A 117 -22.01 19.36 -8.66
C ASN A 117 -23.39 18.70 -8.83
N ARG A 118 -23.50 17.37 -8.73
CA ARG A 118 -24.79 16.69 -8.86
C ARG A 118 -25.60 16.79 -7.57
N THR A 119 -26.90 17.06 -7.69
CA THR A 119 -27.85 17.08 -6.57
C THR A 119 -27.84 15.73 -5.84
N PHE A 120 -28.20 15.67 -4.55
CA PHE A 120 -28.33 14.42 -3.76
C PHE A 120 -29.15 13.30 -4.46
N MET A 121 -30.00 13.64 -5.42
CA MET A 121 -30.82 12.71 -6.21
C MET A 121 -30.09 12.06 -7.40
N GLU A 122 -28.89 12.51 -7.76
CA GLU A 122 -28.12 12.04 -8.91
C GLU A 122 -26.76 11.50 -8.46
N PHE A 123 -26.73 10.25 -7.99
CA PHE A 123 -25.48 9.52 -7.79
C PHE A 123 -24.80 9.33 -9.14
N GLY A 124 -23.83 10.18 -9.46
CA GLY A 124 -22.93 10.07 -10.59
C GLY A 124 -21.52 9.82 -10.13
N TYR A 125 -20.81 8.91 -10.76
CA TYR A 125 -19.46 8.60 -10.30
C TYR A 125 -18.50 9.74 -10.61
N GLU A 126 -17.69 10.09 -9.62
CA GLU A 126 -16.71 11.16 -9.76
C GLU A 126 -15.51 10.68 -10.56
N SER A 127 -15.24 11.31 -11.70
CA SER A 127 -13.99 11.11 -12.42
C SER A 127 -13.20 12.41 -12.38
N THR A 128 -11.93 12.31 -12.03
CA THR A 128 -11.00 13.45 -12.09
C THR A 128 -10.41 13.52 -13.49
N HIS A 129 -10.73 14.60 -14.20
CA HIS A 129 -10.21 14.90 -15.53
C HIS A 129 -9.17 16.02 -15.38
N VAL A 130 -7.94 15.76 -15.80
CA VAL A 130 -6.83 16.72 -15.73
C VAL A 130 -6.43 17.06 -17.16
N LEU A 131 -6.59 18.33 -17.53
CA LEU A 131 -6.16 18.87 -18.81
C LEU A 131 -4.76 19.47 -18.66
N MET A 132 -3.83 19.09 -19.54
CA MET A 132 -2.43 19.47 -19.43
C MET A 132 -1.83 19.89 -20.77
N GLU A 133 -0.86 20.81 -20.69
CA GLU A 133 -0.05 21.18 -21.84
C GLU A 133 0.96 20.07 -22.15
N ILE A 134 1.17 19.80 -23.45
CA ILE A 134 2.19 18.84 -23.89
C ILE A 134 3.57 19.53 -23.82
N PRO A 135 4.54 18.99 -23.05
CA PRO A 135 5.90 19.54 -23.03
C PRO A 135 6.60 19.42 -24.38
N GLU A 136 7.49 20.38 -24.70
CA GLU A 136 8.12 20.48 -26.03
C GLU A 136 8.98 19.25 -26.40
N GLU A 137 9.59 18.60 -25.42
CA GLU A 137 10.39 17.38 -25.61
C GLU A 137 9.58 16.23 -26.26
N PHE A 138 8.28 16.14 -26.00
CA PHE A 138 7.42 15.11 -26.57
C PHE A 138 7.02 15.42 -28.02
N LYS A 139 7.11 16.68 -28.45
CA LYS A 139 6.70 17.15 -29.78
C LYS A 139 7.78 16.96 -30.85
N VAL A 140 9.02 16.67 -30.46
CA VAL A 140 10.16 16.56 -31.38
C VAL A 140 9.89 15.55 -32.50
N GLY A 141 9.98 16.01 -33.75
CA GLY A 141 9.76 15.20 -34.95
C GLY A 141 8.30 14.94 -35.31
N LEU A 142 7.34 15.58 -34.63
CA LEU A 142 5.91 15.41 -34.89
C LEU A 142 5.32 16.68 -35.51
N LYS A 143 4.42 16.51 -36.48
CA LYS A 143 3.54 17.58 -36.95
C LYS A 143 2.28 17.53 -36.09
N LEU A 144 2.07 18.54 -35.25
CA LEU A 144 0.94 18.62 -34.33
C LEU A 144 0.25 19.98 -34.49
N PRO A 145 -1.08 20.04 -34.33
CA PRO A 145 -1.80 21.30 -34.40
C PRO A 145 -1.41 22.22 -33.25
N SER A 146 -1.50 23.52 -33.50
CA SER A 146 -1.19 24.54 -32.48
C SER A 146 -2.12 24.44 -31.26
N LYS A 147 -1.57 24.65 -30.05
CA LYS A 147 -2.29 24.56 -28.76
C LYS A 147 -2.92 23.19 -28.46
N LEU A 148 -2.39 22.11 -29.02
CA LEU A 148 -2.80 20.76 -28.63
C LEU A 148 -2.55 20.53 -27.14
N ILE A 149 -3.57 20.05 -26.44
CA ILE A 149 -3.52 19.59 -25.06
C ILE A 149 -3.88 18.11 -25.01
N PHE A 150 -3.62 17.48 -23.87
CA PHE A 150 -4.04 16.11 -23.61
C PHE A 150 -4.82 16.03 -22.29
N GLU A 151 -5.76 15.09 -22.24
CA GLU A 151 -6.60 14.82 -21.08
C GLU A 151 -6.12 13.54 -20.38
N ILE A 152 -5.90 13.61 -19.07
CA ILE A 152 -5.76 12.44 -18.22
C ILE A 152 -7.04 12.25 -17.40
N GLN A 153 -7.62 11.06 -17.46
CA GLN A 153 -8.73 10.65 -16.60
C GLN A 153 -8.19 9.72 -15.51
N ILE A 154 -8.25 10.16 -14.25
CA ILE A 154 -7.82 9.38 -13.10
C ILE A 154 -9.05 8.73 -12.47
N ARG A 155 -9.02 7.40 -12.33
CA ARG A 155 -10.14 6.60 -11.82
C ARG A 155 -9.68 5.43 -10.96
N THR A 156 -10.52 4.95 -10.04
CA THR A 156 -10.43 3.58 -9.54
C THR A 156 -10.88 2.55 -10.58
N ILE A 157 -10.60 1.26 -10.31
CA ILE A 157 -11.09 0.13 -11.12
C ILE A 157 -12.61 0.18 -11.26
N LEU A 158 -13.33 0.44 -10.16
CA LEU A 158 -14.78 0.49 -10.18
C LEU A 158 -15.30 1.69 -10.96
N GLN A 159 -14.62 2.86 -10.93
CA GLN A 159 -15.01 4.02 -11.76
C GLN A 159 -14.75 3.87 -13.22
N ASP A 160 -13.68 3.18 -13.61
CA ASP A 160 -13.49 2.84 -15.01
C ASP A 160 -14.56 1.84 -15.49
N ALA A 161 -14.86 0.81 -14.69
CA ALA A 161 -15.89 -0.18 -15.02
C ALA A 161 -17.28 0.45 -15.16
N TRP A 162 -17.69 1.29 -14.21
CA TRP A 162 -18.97 2.01 -14.28
C TRP A 162 -19.03 2.92 -15.51
N ALA A 163 -17.99 3.71 -15.76
CA ALA A 163 -17.99 4.64 -16.88
C ALA A 163 -18.00 3.93 -18.25
N GLU A 164 -17.39 2.74 -18.34
CA GLU A 164 -17.43 1.90 -19.54
C GLU A 164 -18.85 1.37 -19.79
N VAL A 165 -19.49 0.81 -18.76
CA VAL A 165 -20.88 0.31 -18.82
C VAL A 165 -21.87 1.44 -19.11
N GLU A 166 -21.74 2.57 -18.40
CA GLU A 166 -22.58 3.74 -18.60
C GLU A 166 -22.44 4.25 -20.05
N HIS A 167 -21.23 4.33 -20.58
CA HIS A 167 -21.01 4.77 -21.96
C HIS A 167 -21.62 3.79 -22.99
N GLU A 168 -21.50 2.48 -22.80
CA GLU A 168 -22.11 1.49 -23.70
C GLU A 168 -23.65 1.53 -23.65
N LEU A 169 -24.24 1.68 -22.46
CA LEU A 169 -25.70 1.68 -22.28
C LEU A 169 -26.35 3.01 -22.65
N LEU A 170 -25.71 4.16 -22.35
CA LEU A 170 -26.29 5.48 -22.56
C LEU A 170 -25.95 6.10 -23.93
N TYR A 171 -24.77 5.79 -24.50
CA TYR A 171 -24.24 6.54 -25.65
C TYR A 171 -24.38 5.81 -26.99
N LYS A 172 -24.54 4.47 -27.00
CA LYS A 172 -24.80 3.68 -28.22
C LYS A 172 -26.28 3.34 -28.44
N ALA A 173 -27.13 3.49 -27.42
CA ALA A 173 -28.57 3.43 -27.61
C ALA A 173 -29.04 4.77 -28.18
N GLU A 174 -29.54 4.81 -29.42
CA GLU A 174 -30.26 5.97 -30.00
C GLU A 174 -31.62 6.23 -29.32
N PHE A 175 -31.75 5.86 -28.04
CA PHE A 175 -32.96 5.95 -27.24
C PHE A 175 -32.73 6.89 -26.06
N SER A 176 -33.54 7.93 -25.99
CA SER A 176 -33.81 8.66 -24.75
C SER A 176 -35.33 8.70 -24.55
N PRO A 177 -35.88 8.45 -23.35
CA PRO A 177 -35.23 8.34 -22.06
C PRO A 177 -35.39 6.93 -21.43
N PHE A 178 -34.40 6.51 -20.65
CA PHE A 178 -34.66 5.51 -19.62
C PHE A 178 -35.82 5.99 -18.75
N ASP A 179 -36.90 5.22 -18.68
CA ASP A 179 -37.97 5.48 -17.71
C ASP A 179 -37.34 5.64 -16.32
N LEU A 180 -37.97 6.48 -15.51
CA LEU A 180 -37.56 6.79 -14.14
C LEU A 180 -37.06 5.55 -13.34
N PRO A 181 -37.66 4.35 -13.47
CA PRO A 181 -37.18 3.13 -12.81
C PRO A 181 -35.77 2.70 -13.20
N LEU A 182 -35.36 2.80 -14.47
CA LEU A 182 -34.04 2.34 -14.91
C LEU A 182 -32.96 3.36 -14.56
N LYS A 183 -33.27 4.67 -14.60
CA LYS A 183 -32.38 5.70 -14.03
C LYS A 183 -32.13 5.47 -12.53
N ARG A 184 -33.17 5.11 -11.77
CA ARG A 184 -33.04 4.78 -10.33
C ARG A 184 -32.17 3.54 -10.11
N LYS A 185 -32.33 2.48 -10.93
CA LYS A 185 -31.48 1.29 -10.86
C LYS A 185 -30.01 1.62 -11.15
N MET A 186 -29.74 2.41 -12.18
CA MET A 186 -28.39 2.88 -12.51
C MET A 186 -27.79 3.68 -11.34
N ALA A 187 -28.53 4.64 -10.79
CA ALA A 187 -28.08 5.41 -9.63
C ALA A 187 -27.81 4.51 -8.41
N SER A 188 -28.65 3.51 -8.15
CA SER A 188 -28.44 2.55 -7.07
C SER A 188 -27.18 1.71 -7.25
N ILE A 189 -26.88 1.25 -8.47
CA ILE A 189 -25.65 0.48 -8.75
C ILE A 189 -24.43 1.36 -8.53
N ASN A 190 -24.46 2.60 -9.03
CA ASN A 190 -23.36 3.53 -8.86
C ASN A 190 -23.08 3.84 -7.38
N ALA A 191 -24.14 4.00 -6.57
CA ALA A 191 -24.02 4.16 -5.12
C ALA A 191 -23.35 2.94 -4.46
N SER A 192 -23.74 1.72 -4.86
CA SER A 192 -23.12 0.49 -4.37
C SER A 192 -21.64 0.37 -4.75
N LEU A 193 -21.25 0.76 -5.97
CA LEU A 193 -19.86 0.76 -6.40
C LEU A 193 -19.02 1.79 -5.64
N SER A 194 -19.58 2.97 -5.42
CA SER A 194 -18.93 4.02 -4.61
C SER A 194 -18.73 3.56 -3.17
N LEU A 195 -19.72 2.89 -2.57
CA LEU A 195 -19.60 2.30 -1.24
C LEU A 195 -18.54 1.19 -1.20
N ALA A 196 -18.48 0.34 -2.22
CA ALA A 196 -17.46 -0.70 -2.30
C ALA A 196 -16.04 -0.12 -2.35
N ASP A 197 -15.81 0.95 -3.12
CA ASP A 197 -14.54 1.67 -3.15
C ASP A 197 -14.13 2.21 -1.76
N LEU A 198 -15.09 2.81 -1.03
CA LEU A 198 -14.85 3.30 0.33
C LEU A 198 -14.46 2.15 1.27
N ILE A 199 -15.21 1.04 1.23
CA ILE A 199 -14.93 -0.13 2.06
C ILE A 199 -13.54 -0.71 1.73
N PHE A 200 -13.17 -0.82 0.45
CA PHE A 200 -11.84 -1.29 0.07
C PHE A 200 -10.72 -0.35 0.55
N GLN A 201 -10.95 0.96 0.50
CA GLN A 201 -10.02 1.94 1.06
C GLN A 201 -9.88 1.77 2.58
N GLU A 202 -10.99 1.63 3.31
CA GLU A 202 -10.98 1.41 4.77
C GLU A 202 -10.22 0.13 5.16
N ILE A 203 -10.45 -0.97 4.43
CA ILE A 203 -9.72 -2.23 4.65
C ILE A 203 -8.21 -2.04 4.44
N ARG A 204 -7.81 -1.35 3.35
CA ARG A 204 -6.39 -1.06 3.08
C ARG A 204 -5.78 -0.20 4.18
N ASP A 205 -6.47 0.84 4.62
CA ASP A 205 -6.00 1.73 5.68
C ASP A 205 -5.84 0.99 7.00
N TYR A 206 -6.79 0.12 7.34
CA TYR A 206 -6.71 -0.76 8.50
C TYR A 206 -5.50 -1.69 8.42
N GLN A 207 -5.28 -2.36 7.28
CA GLN A 207 -4.13 -3.24 7.08
C GLN A 207 -2.79 -2.49 7.17
N ASN A 208 -2.68 -1.33 6.53
CA ASN A 208 -1.47 -0.49 6.58
C ASN A 208 -1.16 -0.05 8.01
N LYS A 209 -2.19 0.38 8.75
CA LYS A 209 -2.08 0.76 10.15
C LYS A 209 -1.62 -0.44 10.98
N LEU A 210 -2.26 -1.60 10.83
CA LEU A 210 -1.90 -2.82 11.55
C LEU A 210 -0.46 -3.25 11.28
N ASN A 211 -0.03 -3.28 10.02
CA ASN A 211 1.34 -3.63 9.63
C ASN A 211 2.36 -2.66 10.23
N SER A 212 2.11 -1.36 10.17
CA SER A 212 2.98 -0.35 10.79
C SER A 212 3.12 -0.56 12.30
N GLN A 213 2.02 -0.90 12.99
CA GLN A 213 2.06 -1.19 14.41
C GLN A 213 2.80 -2.50 14.72
N LEU A 214 2.60 -3.55 13.92
CA LEU A 214 3.30 -4.83 14.06
C LEU A 214 4.81 -4.69 13.82
N ASP A 215 5.23 -3.89 12.85
CA ASP A 215 6.65 -3.67 12.54
C ASP A 215 7.39 -2.91 13.65
N LYS A 216 6.76 -1.85 14.20
CA LYS A 216 7.31 -1.12 15.36
C LYS A 216 7.53 -2.06 16.54
N ARG A 217 6.52 -2.88 16.81
CA ARG A 217 6.55 -3.85 17.89
C ARG A 217 7.63 -4.90 17.72
N ARG A 218 7.70 -5.50 16.52
CA ARG A 218 8.69 -6.52 16.20
C ARG A 218 10.11 -5.98 16.41
N THR A 219 10.35 -4.77 15.92
CA THR A 219 11.64 -4.08 16.09
C THR A 219 11.95 -3.83 17.56
N GLY A 220 10.98 -3.36 18.35
CA GLY A 220 11.14 -3.15 19.79
C GLY A 220 11.47 -4.43 20.56
N PHE A 221 10.74 -5.53 20.29
CA PHE A 221 11.01 -6.83 20.93
C PHE A 221 12.42 -7.35 20.60
N TYR A 222 12.85 -7.26 19.33
CA TYR A 222 14.20 -7.70 18.95
C TYR A 222 15.29 -6.82 19.56
N SER A 223 15.06 -5.51 19.70
CA SER A 223 15.99 -4.61 20.39
C SER A 223 16.18 -5.03 21.85
N LEU A 224 15.08 -5.26 22.58
CA LEU A 224 15.11 -5.67 23.98
C LEU A 224 15.86 -7.01 24.14
N ALA A 225 15.58 -7.97 23.26
CA ALA A 225 16.29 -9.24 23.28
C ALA A 225 17.80 -9.05 22.97
N ASP A 226 18.17 -8.12 22.08
CA ASP A 226 19.56 -7.86 21.69
C ASP A 226 20.34 -7.15 22.81
N GLU A 227 19.73 -6.21 23.53
CA GLU A 227 20.33 -5.51 24.67
C GLU A 227 20.76 -6.50 25.76
N TYR A 228 19.90 -7.46 26.09
CA TYR A 228 20.25 -8.54 27.01
C TYR A 228 21.45 -9.36 26.51
N THR A 229 21.50 -9.64 25.22
CA THR A 229 22.60 -10.40 24.60
C THR A 229 23.92 -9.66 24.64
N SER A 230 23.91 -8.34 24.48
CA SER A 230 25.12 -7.53 24.62
C SER A 230 25.74 -7.65 26.02
N GLY A 231 24.93 -7.80 27.07
CA GLY A 231 25.41 -8.05 28.44
C GLY A 231 26.12 -9.40 28.61
N ILE A 232 25.67 -10.45 27.90
CA ILE A 232 26.30 -11.78 27.91
C ILE A 232 27.71 -11.74 27.31
N VAL A 233 27.90 -10.98 26.23
CA VAL A 233 29.20 -10.90 25.54
C VAL A 233 30.20 -10.00 26.29
N ASP A 234 29.71 -8.98 27.01
CA ASP A 234 30.55 -8.04 27.76
C ASP A 234 30.74 -8.46 29.25
N GLY A 235 30.14 -9.57 29.71
CA GLY A 235 30.33 -10.13 31.06
C GLY A 235 29.68 -9.33 32.19
N GLN A 236 28.68 -8.50 31.87
CA GLN A 236 27.92 -7.71 32.85
C GLN A 236 26.43 -7.94 32.64
N VAL A 237 25.75 -8.43 33.69
CA VAL A 237 24.29 -8.47 33.76
C VAL A 237 23.80 -7.03 33.93
N PRO A 238 22.97 -6.47 33.02
CA PRO A 238 22.47 -5.12 33.21
C PRO A 238 21.39 -5.12 34.31
N GLU A 239 21.59 -4.31 35.35
CA GLU A 239 20.49 -3.82 36.19
C GLU A 239 19.63 -2.87 35.36
N HIS A 240 18.33 -3.15 35.30
CA HIS A 240 17.35 -2.31 34.62
C HIS A 240 17.11 -1.05 35.46
N ASN A 241 17.53 0.10 34.94
CA ASN A 241 17.05 1.39 35.44
C ASN A 241 15.85 1.80 34.61
N ASP A 242 14.70 1.88 35.28
CA ASP A 242 13.49 2.52 34.77
C ASP A 242 13.73 4.03 34.76
N ASP A 243 13.83 4.63 33.57
CA ASP A 243 13.69 6.08 33.44
C ASP A 243 12.78 6.47 32.28
N GLU A 244 11.96 7.46 32.59
CA GLU A 244 10.64 7.74 32.06
C GLU A 244 10.63 8.81 30.94
N LYS A 245 9.55 8.76 30.14
CA LYS A 245 8.85 9.86 29.42
C LYS A 245 9.32 10.29 28.01
N SER A 246 8.37 10.18 27.08
CA SER A 246 7.84 11.35 26.36
C SER A 246 6.39 11.11 25.93
N GLY A 247 5.51 12.07 26.20
CA GLY A 247 4.08 12.00 25.95
C GLY A 247 3.66 12.68 24.65
N VAL A 248 2.62 12.15 24.00
CA VAL A 248 1.77 12.84 23.01
C VAL A 248 0.35 12.23 23.05
N PRO A 249 -0.68 12.88 22.47
CA PRO A 249 -1.86 13.34 23.18
C PRO A 249 -3.03 12.34 23.20
N LYS A 250 -3.89 12.47 24.21
CA LYS A 250 -5.18 11.77 24.34
C LYS A 250 -6.19 12.19 23.26
N LYS A 251 -6.66 11.23 22.45
CA LYS A 251 -7.98 11.14 21.79
C LYS A 251 -8.06 9.74 21.15
N GLN A 252 -9.14 8.96 21.16
CA GLN A 252 -10.56 9.17 21.40
C GLN A 252 -11.11 7.79 21.85
N ILE A 253 -12.12 7.76 22.73
CA ILE A 253 -12.70 6.49 23.24
C ILE A 253 -13.41 5.81 22.07
N TYR A 254 -12.76 4.80 21.50
CA TYR A 254 -13.32 3.84 20.57
C TYR A 254 -13.55 2.57 21.38
N GLU A 255 -14.81 2.19 21.61
CA GLU A 255 -15.10 0.87 22.16
C GLU A 255 -14.92 -0.16 21.04
N PRO A 256 -13.98 -1.12 21.18
CA PRO A 256 -13.73 -2.09 20.11
C PRO A 256 -14.90 -3.08 20.00
N ASP A 257 -15.60 -3.07 18.86
CA ASP A 257 -16.76 -3.94 18.61
C ASP A 257 -16.37 -5.30 18.00
N SER A 258 -15.29 -5.36 17.22
CA SER A 258 -14.80 -6.60 16.59
C SER A 258 -13.53 -7.17 17.25
N ILE A 259 -13.22 -8.44 16.96
CA ILE A 259 -11.94 -9.06 17.35
C ILE A 259 -10.78 -8.28 16.73
N ASP A 260 -10.91 -7.85 15.49
CA ASP A 260 -9.89 -7.08 14.77
C ASP A 260 -9.62 -5.75 15.48
N ASP A 261 -10.66 -5.01 15.87
CA ASP A 261 -10.54 -3.77 16.64
C ASP A 261 -9.83 -3.99 17.99
N LEU A 262 -10.16 -5.10 18.67
CA LEU A 262 -9.50 -5.47 19.92
C LEU A 262 -8.01 -5.77 19.69
N ILE A 263 -7.66 -6.48 18.61
CA ILE A 263 -6.27 -6.77 18.25
C ILE A 263 -5.51 -5.46 18.01
N LEU A 264 -6.07 -4.54 17.19
CA LEU A 264 -5.44 -3.25 16.93
C LEU A 264 -5.28 -2.42 18.20
N SER A 265 -6.30 -2.40 19.06
CA SER A 265 -6.26 -1.70 20.35
C SER A 265 -5.18 -2.26 21.28
N ALA A 266 -5.08 -3.59 21.39
CA ALA A 266 -4.06 -4.26 22.19
C ALA A 266 -2.64 -3.98 21.68
N ILE A 267 -2.43 -4.05 20.36
CA ILE A 267 -1.13 -3.74 19.75
C ILE A 267 -0.77 -2.27 19.96
N THR A 268 -1.75 -1.36 19.84
CA THR A 268 -1.52 0.07 20.06
C THR A 268 -1.11 0.34 21.52
N ALA A 269 -1.81 -0.24 22.49
CA ALA A 269 -1.46 -0.14 23.91
C ALA A 269 -0.06 -0.69 24.18
N HIS A 270 0.29 -1.84 23.60
CA HIS A 270 1.63 -2.42 23.74
C HIS A 270 2.72 -1.50 23.17
N ASN A 271 2.51 -0.91 22.00
CA ASN A 271 3.46 0.03 21.38
C ASN A 271 3.60 1.35 22.15
N GLN A 272 2.64 1.67 23.02
CA GLN A 272 2.68 2.80 23.95
C GLN A 272 3.26 2.41 25.31
N SER A 273 3.81 1.20 25.44
CA SER A 273 4.30 0.62 26.69
C SER A 273 3.22 0.46 27.79
N GLU A 274 1.94 0.53 27.42
CA GLU A 274 0.81 0.23 28.31
C GLU A 274 0.59 -1.29 28.38
N PHE A 275 1.60 -2.03 28.84
CA PHE A 275 1.66 -3.49 28.72
C PHE A 275 0.54 -4.20 29.49
N GLU A 276 0.19 -3.76 30.70
CA GLU A 276 -0.88 -4.36 31.50
C GLU A 276 -2.25 -4.19 30.82
N LYS A 277 -2.45 -3.06 30.14
CA LYS A 277 -3.67 -2.81 29.37
C LYS A 277 -3.70 -3.68 28.12
N ALA A 278 -2.59 -3.80 27.41
CA ALA A 278 -2.48 -4.68 26.25
C ALA A 278 -2.81 -6.13 26.61
N GLU A 279 -2.28 -6.64 27.73
CA GLU A 279 -2.56 -8.00 28.20
C GLU A 279 -4.02 -8.25 28.58
N LYS A 280 -4.67 -7.27 29.21
CA LYS A 280 -6.10 -7.34 29.50
C LYS A 280 -6.92 -7.45 28.21
N ILE A 281 -6.54 -6.68 27.18
CA ILE A 281 -7.23 -6.73 25.89
C ILE A 281 -6.95 -8.07 25.18
N TYR A 282 -5.71 -8.57 25.19
CA TYR A 282 -5.38 -9.89 24.63
C TYR A 282 -6.15 -11.03 25.32
N THR A 283 -6.23 -10.99 26.65
CA THR A 283 -7.01 -11.98 27.41
C THR A 283 -8.50 -11.90 27.04
N LYS A 284 -9.06 -10.69 26.90
CA LYS A 284 -10.43 -10.51 26.42
C LYS A 284 -10.66 -11.07 25.01
N ILE A 285 -9.65 -11.05 24.13
CA ILE A 285 -9.76 -11.65 22.79
C ILE A 285 -9.77 -13.17 22.91
N ILE A 286 -8.85 -13.75 23.69
CA ILE A 286 -8.76 -15.19 23.94
C ILE A 286 -10.09 -15.73 24.46
N ASP A 287 -10.72 -15.03 25.41
CA ASP A 287 -12.00 -15.44 25.99
C ASP A 287 -13.20 -15.34 25.03
N LYS A 288 -13.03 -14.69 23.87
CA LYS A 288 -14.09 -14.41 22.90
C LYS A 288 -14.03 -15.26 21.64
N THR A 289 -12.99 -16.06 21.44
CA THR A 289 -12.77 -16.75 20.17
C THR A 289 -12.16 -18.13 20.36
N ASP A 290 -12.66 -19.09 19.58
CA ASP A 290 -12.09 -20.44 19.46
C ASP A 290 -11.29 -20.62 18.15
N ASN A 291 -11.02 -19.53 17.44
CA ASN A 291 -10.28 -19.60 16.17
C ASN A 291 -8.78 -19.82 16.44
N ASN A 292 -8.28 -21.01 16.14
CA ASN A 292 -6.88 -21.39 16.36
C ASN A 292 -5.86 -20.39 15.75
N VAL A 293 -6.12 -19.85 14.56
CA VAL A 293 -5.22 -18.88 13.91
C VAL A 293 -5.16 -17.58 14.72
N VAL A 294 -6.32 -17.08 15.15
CA VAL A 294 -6.41 -15.88 15.99
C VAL A 294 -5.75 -16.14 17.34
N LEU A 295 -6.03 -17.29 17.97
CA LEU A 295 -5.45 -17.68 19.25
C LEU A 295 -3.92 -17.77 19.17
N SER A 296 -3.37 -18.43 18.15
CA SER A 296 -1.91 -18.49 17.95
C SER A 296 -1.29 -17.09 17.89
N ILE A 297 -1.90 -16.18 17.12
CA ILE A 297 -1.42 -14.79 16.98
C ILE A 297 -1.53 -14.03 18.32
N VAL A 298 -2.65 -14.17 19.02
CA VAL A 298 -2.94 -13.42 20.24
C VAL A 298 -2.07 -13.90 21.40
N PHE A 299 -1.90 -15.21 21.61
CA PHE A 299 -1.00 -15.74 22.63
C PHE A 299 0.43 -15.28 22.42
N LYS A 300 0.95 -15.35 21.19
CA LYS A 300 2.26 -14.78 20.83
C LYS A 300 2.36 -13.31 21.22
N HIS A 301 1.34 -12.53 20.94
CA HIS A 301 1.34 -11.11 21.27
C HIS A 301 1.13 -10.83 22.77
N ARG A 302 0.39 -11.65 23.51
CA ARG A 302 0.34 -11.49 24.97
C ARG A 302 1.70 -11.83 25.60
N GLY A 303 2.33 -12.90 25.15
CA GLY A 303 3.67 -13.30 25.59
C GLY A 303 4.74 -12.23 25.34
N MET A 304 4.71 -11.54 24.20
CA MET A 304 5.59 -10.39 23.95
C MET A 304 5.37 -9.24 24.96
N ALA A 305 4.14 -9.00 25.43
CA ALA A 305 3.86 -7.97 26.45
C ALA A 305 4.45 -8.37 27.81
N SER A 306 4.25 -9.63 28.20
CA SER A 306 4.85 -10.16 29.43
C SER A 306 6.38 -10.16 29.36
N PHE A 307 6.95 -10.45 28.18
CA PHE A 307 8.39 -10.41 27.95
C PHE A 307 8.96 -9.01 28.12
N ALA A 308 8.28 -7.97 27.60
CA ALA A 308 8.70 -6.59 27.73
C ALA A 308 8.71 -6.09 29.19
N GLN A 309 7.91 -6.72 30.05
CA GLN A 309 7.89 -6.47 31.49
C GLN A 309 8.88 -7.37 32.28
N GLY A 310 9.75 -8.12 31.61
CA GLY A 310 10.69 -9.04 32.25
C GLY A 310 10.08 -10.34 32.78
N ARG A 311 8.79 -10.61 32.52
CA ARG A 311 8.10 -11.83 32.98
C ARG A 311 8.32 -12.99 32.00
N TYR A 312 9.56 -13.45 31.89
CA TYR A 312 9.99 -14.41 30.87
C TYR A 312 9.29 -15.78 30.96
N GLN A 313 8.98 -16.26 32.17
CA GLN A 313 8.26 -17.52 32.35
C GLN A 313 6.83 -17.46 31.81
N VAL A 314 6.11 -16.35 32.08
CA VAL A 314 4.76 -16.12 31.54
C VAL A 314 4.80 -15.96 30.02
N ALA A 315 5.81 -15.24 29.52
CA ALA A 315 6.03 -15.10 28.09
C ALA A 315 6.28 -16.45 27.40
N TYR A 316 7.11 -17.30 27.99
CA TYR A 316 7.39 -18.65 27.52
C TYR A 316 6.10 -19.49 27.41
N GLU A 317 5.27 -19.51 28.46
CA GLU A 317 4.00 -20.25 28.46
C GLU A 317 3.05 -19.79 27.34
N ASP A 318 2.96 -18.48 27.12
CA ASP A 318 2.17 -17.91 26.04
C ASP A 318 2.75 -18.20 24.65
N PHE A 319 4.07 -18.17 24.49
CA PHE A 319 4.71 -18.56 23.24
C PHE A 319 4.52 -20.05 22.93
N CYS A 320 4.57 -20.93 23.92
CA CYS A 320 4.27 -22.35 23.75
C CYS A 320 2.81 -22.55 23.31
N LYS A 321 1.84 -21.88 23.95
CA LYS A 321 0.45 -21.93 23.49
C LYS A 321 0.29 -21.46 22.04
N SER A 322 1.05 -20.44 21.64
CA SER A 322 1.04 -19.99 20.23
C SER A 322 1.47 -21.08 19.26
N VAL A 323 2.48 -21.88 19.62
CA VAL A 323 2.92 -23.05 18.86
C VAL A 323 1.84 -24.14 18.86
N ASP A 324 1.22 -24.41 20.01
CA ASP A 324 0.18 -25.46 20.12
C ASP A 324 -1.03 -25.20 19.20
N TYR A 325 -1.36 -23.93 18.96
CA TYR A 325 -2.45 -23.55 18.05
C TYR A 325 -2.05 -23.45 16.56
N ASP A 326 -0.76 -23.28 16.26
CA ASP A 326 -0.22 -23.23 14.89
C ASP A 326 1.24 -23.72 14.86
N ASP A 327 1.41 -25.00 14.59
CA ASP A 327 2.71 -25.68 14.52
C ASP A 327 3.52 -25.32 13.27
N SER A 328 2.93 -24.59 12.32
CA SER A 328 3.58 -24.09 11.11
C SER A 328 4.13 -22.67 11.28
N ASN A 329 3.85 -22.03 12.42
CA ASN A 329 4.29 -20.67 12.69
C ASN A 329 5.73 -20.64 13.19
N PHE A 330 6.68 -20.58 12.25
CA PHE A 330 8.11 -20.52 12.56
C PHE A 330 8.49 -19.41 13.56
N ARG A 331 7.75 -18.28 13.58
CA ARG A 331 8.03 -17.17 14.51
C ARG A 331 7.66 -17.54 15.95
N ALA A 332 6.63 -18.34 16.17
CA ALA A 332 6.24 -18.78 17.50
C ALA A 332 7.38 -19.60 18.14
N TYR A 333 7.93 -20.58 17.41
CA TYR A 333 9.12 -21.33 17.84
C TYR A 333 10.31 -20.41 18.15
N TYR A 334 10.57 -19.41 17.31
CA TYR A 334 11.63 -18.45 17.56
C TYR A 334 11.42 -17.67 18.88
N TYR A 335 10.21 -17.21 19.16
CA TYR A 335 9.90 -16.51 20.40
C TYR A 335 10.02 -17.41 21.64
N VAL A 336 9.63 -18.69 21.54
CA VAL A 336 9.89 -19.68 22.60
C VAL A 336 11.39 -19.80 22.86
N GLY A 337 12.20 -19.96 21.81
CA GLY A 337 13.66 -20.03 21.93
C GLY A 337 14.27 -18.81 22.61
N ILE A 338 13.81 -17.60 22.27
CA ILE A 338 14.25 -16.37 22.96
C ILE A 338 13.88 -16.42 24.44
N ALA A 339 12.63 -16.73 24.79
CA ALA A 339 12.20 -16.78 26.18
C ALA A 339 13.00 -17.81 26.99
N LEU A 340 13.29 -18.97 26.42
CA LEU A 340 14.14 -19.99 27.02
C LEU A 340 15.58 -19.50 27.23
N SER A 341 16.17 -18.79 26.27
CA SER A 341 17.48 -18.15 26.46
C SER A 341 17.49 -17.13 27.60
N MET A 342 16.41 -16.35 27.76
CA MET A 342 16.28 -15.41 28.90
C MET A 342 16.16 -16.14 30.25
N LEU A 343 15.64 -17.36 30.23
CA LEU A 343 15.54 -18.24 31.39
C LEU A 343 16.81 -19.10 31.61
N ASN A 344 17.89 -18.85 30.86
CA ASN A 344 19.13 -19.64 30.84
C ASN A 344 18.94 -21.13 30.52
N ARG A 345 17.89 -21.48 29.76
CA ARG A 345 17.60 -22.84 29.28
C ARG A 345 18.08 -22.97 27.83
N ASN A 346 19.39 -22.83 27.59
CA ASN A 346 19.91 -22.67 26.22
C ASN A 346 19.80 -23.96 25.37
N GLU A 347 19.97 -25.15 25.96
CA GLU A 347 19.80 -26.42 25.23
C GLU A 347 18.41 -26.52 24.59
N GLU A 348 17.36 -26.23 25.37
CA GLU A 348 15.99 -26.19 24.87
C GLU A 348 15.80 -25.06 23.86
N ALA A 349 16.42 -23.90 24.08
CA ALA A 349 16.37 -22.80 23.12
C ALA A 349 16.94 -23.20 21.75
N ILE A 350 18.05 -23.96 21.71
CA ILE A 350 18.66 -24.48 20.47
C ILE A 350 17.67 -25.38 19.72
N GLU A 351 16.92 -26.25 20.42
CA GLU A 351 15.90 -27.10 19.82
C GLU A 351 14.80 -26.25 19.15
N TYR A 352 14.25 -25.26 19.85
CA TYR A 352 13.20 -24.39 19.33
C TYR A 352 13.68 -23.49 18.18
N PHE A 353 14.90 -22.98 18.24
CA PHE A 353 15.50 -22.28 17.10
C PHE A 353 15.67 -23.20 15.89
N THR A 354 16.04 -24.46 16.12
CA THR A 354 16.18 -25.44 15.04
C THR A 354 14.84 -25.75 14.39
N LYS A 355 13.78 -25.99 15.17
CA LYS A 355 12.41 -26.16 14.64
C LYS A 355 11.93 -24.95 13.85
N SER A 356 12.23 -23.73 14.32
CA SER A 356 11.93 -22.51 13.55
C SER A 356 12.63 -22.50 12.19
N LEU A 357 13.90 -22.91 12.15
CA LEU A 357 14.71 -22.96 10.93
C LEU A 357 14.35 -24.11 9.97
N GLU A 358 13.80 -25.21 10.48
CA GLU A 358 13.25 -26.29 9.67
C GLU A 358 12.01 -25.84 8.88
N ILE A 359 11.18 -24.98 9.48
CA ILE A 359 10.01 -24.40 8.80
C ILE A 359 10.43 -23.28 7.84
N ASN A 360 11.34 -22.39 8.27
CA ASN A 360 11.87 -21.33 7.43
C ASN A 360 13.37 -21.12 7.69
N SER A 361 14.20 -21.54 6.73
CA SER A 361 15.66 -21.52 6.88
C SER A 361 16.30 -20.14 6.68
N TYR A 362 15.60 -19.19 6.07
CA TYR A 362 16.13 -17.87 5.68
C TYR A 362 15.92 -16.80 6.76
N GLN A 363 16.35 -17.11 7.99
CA GLN A 363 16.14 -16.25 9.15
C GLN A 363 17.45 -15.85 9.82
N ALA A 364 18.07 -14.77 9.35
CA ALA A 364 19.37 -14.29 9.84
C ALA A 364 19.43 -14.14 11.38
N HIS A 365 18.37 -13.60 12.00
CA HIS A 365 18.30 -13.42 13.45
C HIS A 365 18.19 -14.74 14.22
N VAL A 366 17.53 -15.76 13.68
CA VAL A 366 17.40 -17.06 14.36
C VAL A 366 18.74 -17.79 14.38
N HIS A 367 19.46 -17.78 13.25
CA HIS A 367 20.83 -18.30 13.19
C HIS A 367 21.74 -17.60 14.20
N PHE A 368 21.71 -16.27 14.28
CA PHE A 368 22.50 -15.53 15.27
C PHE A 368 22.14 -15.90 16.73
N ARG A 369 20.85 -16.07 17.04
CA ARG A 369 20.41 -16.44 18.39
C ARG A 369 20.76 -17.87 18.76
N ARG A 370 20.67 -18.79 17.80
CA ARG A 370 21.13 -20.17 17.98
C ARG A 370 22.65 -20.23 18.13
N ALA A 371 23.40 -19.40 17.41
CA ALA A 371 24.84 -19.26 17.60
C ALA A 371 25.21 -18.83 19.03
N LEU A 372 24.49 -17.86 19.59
CA LEU A 372 24.69 -17.44 20.97
C LEU A 372 24.37 -18.55 21.97
N ALA A 373 23.25 -19.25 21.79
CA ALA A 373 22.87 -20.36 22.64
C ALA A 373 23.92 -21.49 22.58
N ASN A 374 24.40 -21.84 21.38
CA ASN A 374 25.50 -22.79 21.19
C ASN A 374 26.81 -22.33 21.85
N TYR A 375 27.13 -21.04 21.79
CA TYR A 375 28.31 -20.49 22.46
C TYR A 375 28.22 -20.64 24.00
N ASN A 376 27.05 -20.40 24.58
CA ASN A 376 26.82 -20.56 26.02
C ASN A 376 26.97 -22.02 26.47
N GLU A 377 26.54 -22.97 25.64
CA GLU A 377 26.71 -24.41 25.87
C GLU A 377 28.08 -24.94 25.42
N SER A 378 29.02 -24.07 25.07
CA SER A 378 30.39 -24.42 24.63
C SER A 378 30.46 -25.22 23.31
N HIS A 379 29.39 -25.22 22.52
CA HIS A 379 29.33 -25.78 21.15
C HIS A 379 29.93 -24.77 20.14
N PHE A 380 31.23 -24.52 20.23
CA PHE A 380 31.89 -23.40 19.53
C PHE A 380 31.89 -23.54 18.00
N LEU A 381 31.97 -24.76 17.46
CA LEU A 381 31.96 -25.01 16.01
C LEU A 381 30.58 -24.71 15.41
N GLU A 382 29.53 -25.20 16.07
CA GLU A 382 28.14 -24.95 15.72
C GLU A 382 27.81 -23.46 15.84
N ALA A 383 28.29 -22.81 16.90
CA ALA A 383 28.14 -21.37 17.08
C ALA A 383 28.76 -20.56 15.94
N LEU A 384 29.99 -20.90 15.53
CA LEU A 384 30.67 -20.22 14.42
C LEU A 384 29.92 -20.43 13.08
N ARG A 385 29.48 -21.66 12.82
CA ARG A 385 28.70 -21.99 11.61
C ARG A 385 27.40 -21.21 11.53
N ASP A 386 26.64 -21.17 12.62
CA ASP A 386 25.38 -20.41 12.68
C ASP A 386 25.64 -18.90 12.54
N LEU A 387 26.74 -18.40 13.11
CA LEU A 387 27.13 -16.99 12.96
C LEU A 387 27.48 -16.64 11.51
N ASP A 388 28.22 -17.51 10.81
CA ASP A 388 28.53 -17.33 9.38
C ASP A 388 27.26 -17.32 8.52
N LEU A 389 26.33 -18.25 8.80
CA LEU A 389 25.02 -18.29 8.14
C LEU A 389 24.22 -17.01 8.39
N ALA A 390 24.18 -16.51 9.63
CA ALA A 390 23.50 -15.26 9.97
C ALA A 390 24.05 -14.08 9.15
N VAL A 391 25.38 -13.94 9.05
CA VAL A 391 26.03 -12.88 8.27
C VAL A 391 25.74 -13.03 6.77
N SER A 392 25.79 -14.26 6.24
CA SER A 392 25.48 -14.52 4.82
C SER A 392 24.04 -14.14 4.45
N LEU A 393 23.11 -14.20 5.41
CA LEU A 393 21.72 -13.79 5.26
C LEU A 393 21.49 -12.30 5.58
N GLY A 394 22.56 -11.51 5.77
CA GLY A 394 22.49 -10.06 5.96
C GLY A 394 22.37 -9.60 7.41
N TYR A 395 22.67 -10.45 8.40
CA TYR A 395 22.91 -9.95 9.76
C TYR A 395 24.17 -9.05 9.73
N THR A 396 24.04 -7.83 10.26
CA THR A 396 25.09 -6.80 10.20
C THR A 396 25.28 -6.06 11.54
N LYS A 397 24.71 -6.58 12.63
CA LYS A 397 24.76 -5.88 13.92
C LYS A 397 26.16 -6.01 14.55
N PRO A 398 26.64 -5.00 15.30
CA PRO A 398 27.96 -5.02 15.94
C PRO A 398 28.22 -6.25 16.82
N ASN A 399 27.16 -6.82 17.38
CA ASN A 399 27.20 -8.02 18.22
C ASN A 399 27.79 -9.25 17.50
N GLU A 400 27.69 -9.35 16.17
CA GLU A 400 28.28 -10.47 15.42
C GLU A 400 29.81 -10.52 15.55
N LYS A 401 30.47 -9.36 15.49
CA LYS A 401 31.93 -9.25 15.55
C LYS A 401 32.41 -9.58 16.95
N LYS A 402 31.68 -9.10 17.97
CA LYS A 402 31.97 -9.42 19.36
C LYS A 402 31.85 -10.93 19.61
N LEU A 403 30.76 -11.55 19.18
CA LEU A 403 30.54 -12.99 19.33
C LEU A 403 31.62 -13.80 18.60
N ARG A 404 32.00 -13.41 17.38
CA ARG A 404 33.08 -14.06 16.64
C ARG A 404 34.40 -14.03 17.40
N ILE A 405 34.78 -12.88 17.94
CA ILE A 405 36.00 -12.74 18.77
C ILE A 405 35.92 -13.63 20.02
N ALA A 406 34.75 -13.68 20.67
CA ALA A 406 34.53 -14.50 21.85
C ALA A 406 34.69 -16.00 21.54
N ILE A 407 34.10 -16.47 20.43
CA ILE A 407 34.24 -17.85 19.96
C ILE A 407 35.71 -18.18 19.66
N SER A 408 36.42 -17.33 18.90
CA SER A 408 37.83 -17.57 18.55
C SER A 408 38.72 -17.69 19.80
N LYS A 409 38.56 -16.79 20.78
CA LYS A 409 39.33 -16.86 22.04
C LYS A 409 39.11 -18.17 22.79
N LYS A 410 37.88 -18.69 22.80
CA LYS A 410 37.56 -19.96 23.47
C LYS A 410 38.12 -21.16 22.71
N MET A 411 38.11 -21.13 21.38
CA MET A 411 38.70 -22.18 20.55
C MET A 411 40.23 -22.22 20.65
N ASP A 412 40.90 -21.07 20.77
CA ASP A 412 42.36 -20.99 20.93
C ASP A 412 42.84 -21.47 22.33
N MET A 413 41.93 -21.65 23.29
CA MET A 413 42.22 -22.13 24.65
C MET A 413 42.04 -23.66 24.81
N ILE A 414 41.49 -24.34 23.80
CA ILE A 414 41.27 -25.80 23.76
C ILE A 414 42.44 -26.45 23.01
#